data_AF-A0A484KH86-F1
#
_entry.id   AF-A0A484KH86-F1
#
_cell.length_a   1.000
_cell.length_b   1.000
_cell.length_c   1.000
_cell.angle_alpha   90.00
_cell.angle_beta   90.00
_cell.angle_gamma   90.00
#
_symmetry.space_group_name_H-M   'P 1'
#
loop_
_entity.id
_entity.type
_entity.pdbx_description
1 polymer ?
#
loop_
_entity_poly.entity_id
_entity_poly.type
_entity_poly.pdbx_seq_one_letter_code
_entity_poly.pdbx_strand_id
1 'polypeptide(L)'
;MYVYGGRSYMTEGIYAGEGCFLGDLHVLDLKNWSWSKLDKDHKRILSRSILGHPGLSLVTRGGHSVNLLGNCLVIFGGEDARWNCPLNDLHVLDLVSRKWSKPLVRGVPPAGRLHHAATVHTARR
;
A
#
# COMPACT_ATOMS: atom_id res chain seq x y z
N MET A 1 -11.02 8.03 -6.49
CA MET A 1 -10.41 7.88 -5.15
C MET A 1 -9.64 6.57 -5.11
N TYR A 2 -8.45 6.55 -4.52
CA TYR A 2 -7.66 5.31 -4.38
C TYR A 2 -7.72 4.80 -2.95
N VAL A 3 -7.81 3.48 -2.79
CA VAL A 3 -7.72 2.78 -1.51
C VAL A 3 -6.70 1.67 -1.66
N TYR A 4 -5.64 1.69 -0.86
CA TYR A 4 -4.62 0.66 -0.84
C TYR A 4 -4.61 -0.05 0.52
N GLY A 5 -4.53 -1.38 0.49
CA GLY A 5 -4.38 -2.21 1.67
C GLY A 5 -5.46 -2.00 2.73
N GLY A 6 -5.06 -2.02 3.99
CA GLY A 6 -5.96 -2.00 5.15
C GLY A 6 -5.96 -3.31 5.91
N ARG A 7 -6.73 -3.38 7.00
CA ARG A 7 -6.94 -4.60 7.79
C ARG A 7 -8.37 -5.07 7.55
N SER A 8 -8.52 -6.33 7.16
CA SER A 8 -9.83 -6.97 7.04
C SER A 8 -9.95 -8.13 8.00
N TYR A 9 -11.08 -8.24 8.67
CA TYR A 9 -11.46 -9.42 9.46
C TYR A 9 -12.23 -10.44 8.63
N MET A 10 -12.48 -10.13 7.35
CA MET A 10 -13.20 -10.97 6.41
C MET A 10 -12.34 -11.22 5.18
N THR A 11 -12.08 -12.49 4.87
CA THR A 11 -11.42 -12.92 3.63
C THR A 11 -12.36 -13.85 2.89
N GLU A 12 -12.78 -13.48 1.68
CA GLU A 12 -13.68 -14.30 0.85
C GLU A 12 -14.98 -14.73 1.56
N GLY A 13 -15.48 -13.90 2.47
CA GLY A 13 -16.69 -14.19 3.26
C GLY A 13 -16.45 -15.04 4.52
N ILE A 14 -15.21 -15.41 4.81
CA ILE A 14 -14.83 -16.15 6.02
C ILE A 14 -14.21 -15.18 7.04
N TYR A 15 -14.63 -15.32 8.30
CA TYR A 15 -14.04 -14.56 9.41
C TYR A 15 -12.59 -15.02 9.65
N ALA A 16 -11.65 -14.11 9.48
CA ALA A 16 -10.21 -14.39 9.54
C ALA A 16 -9.63 -14.34 10.96
N GLY A 17 -10.47 -14.41 12.01
CA GLY A 17 -10.01 -14.41 13.41
C GLY A 17 -9.32 -13.11 13.79
N GLU A 18 -7.99 -13.12 13.76
CA GLU A 18 -7.11 -11.98 14.07
C GLU A 18 -7.10 -10.91 12.96
N GLY A 19 -7.68 -11.19 11.80
CA GLY A 19 -7.73 -10.29 10.65
C GLY A 19 -6.42 -10.23 9.88
N CYS A 20 -6.51 -10.05 8.57
CA CYS A 20 -5.37 -10.01 7.66
C CYS A 20 -5.12 -8.59 7.15
N PHE A 21 -3.87 -8.25 6.89
CA PHE A 21 -3.55 -7.07 6.10
C PHE A 21 -3.74 -7.36 4.62
N LEU A 22 -4.39 -6.43 3.94
CA LEU A 22 -4.59 -6.46 2.49
C LEU A 22 -3.45 -5.70 1.80
N GLY A 23 -3.20 -6.09 0.55
CA GLY A 23 -2.21 -5.45 -0.33
C GLY A 23 -2.79 -5.10 -1.68
N ASP A 24 -4.13 -5.06 -1.79
CA ASP A 24 -4.81 -4.70 -3.03
C ASP A 24 -5.03 -3.19 -3.15
N LEU A 25 -5.24 -2.76 -4.39
CA LEU A 25 -5.50 -1.38 -4.74
C LEU A 25 -6.87 -1.31 -5.42
N HIS A 26 -7.75 -0.48 -4.88
CA HIS A 26 -9.05 -0.19 -5.45
C HIS A 26 -9.10 1.27 -5.89
N VAL A 27 -9.84 1.51 -6.97
CA VAL A 27 -10.16 2.84 -7.44
C VAL A 27 -11.67 2.99 -7.53
N LEU A 28 -12.19 4.04 -6.89
CA LEU A 28 -13.53 4.55 -7.13
C LEU A 28 -13.44 5.58 -8.25
N ASP A 29 -14.01 5.25 -9.41
CA ASP A 29 -14.27 6.24 -10.45
C ASP A 29 -15.50 7.07 -10.04
N LEU A 30 -15.28 8.36 -9.84
CA LEU A 30 -16.30 9.31 -9.39
C LEU A 30 -17.21 9.79 -10.52
N LYS A 31 -16.87 9.52 -11.79
CA LYS A 31 -17.72 9.85 -12.93
C LYS A 31 -18.95 8.95 -13.00
N ASN A 32 -18.73 7.67 -12.74
CA ASN A 32 -19.78 6.64 -12.82
C ASN A 32 -20.06 5.97 -11.46
N TRP A 33 -19.44 6.46 -10.38
CA TRP A 33 -19.57 5.93 -9.02
C TRP A 33 -19.33 4.42 -8.93
N SER A 34 -18.32 3.94 -9.67
CA SER A 34 -18.00 2.51 -9.74
C SER A 34 -16.67 2.19 -9.07
N TRP A 35 -16.68 1.15 -8.26
CA TRP A 35 -15.46 0.56 -7.72
C TRP A 35 -14.86 -0.41 -8.72
N SER A 36 -13.54 -0.36 -8.87
CA SER A 36 -12.78 -1.38 -9.59
C SER A 36 -11.51 -1.71 -8.83
N LYS A 37 -11.18 -3.00 -8.81
CA LYS A 37 -9.90 -3.47 -8.29
C LYS A 37 -8.84 -3.27 -9.38
N LEU A 38 -7.79 -2.53 -9.06
CA LEU A 38 -6.67 -2.30 -9.95
C LEU A 38 -5.69 -3.47 -9.80
N ASP A 39 -5.98 -4.61 -10.45
CA ASP A 39 -5.13 -5.80 -10.30
C ASP A 39 -5.11 -6.73 -11.53
N LYS A 40 -3.99 -7.48 -11.67
CA LYS A 40 -3.78 -8.74 -12.46
C LYS A 40 -2.97 -8.78 -13.80
N ASP A 41 -1.90 -8.01 -13.98
CA ASP A 41 -0.75 -8.49 -14.81
C ASP A 41 0.35 -9.16 -13.98
N HIS A 42 0.05 -9.50 -12.72
CA HIS A 42 0.90 -10.32 -11.85
C HIS A 42 0.57 -11.82 -11.91
N LYS A 43 -0.03 -12.32 -13.01
CA LYS A 43 -0.22 -13.76 -13.26
C LYS A 43 1.09 -14.58 -13.35
N ARG A 44 2.26 -13.99 -13.08
CA ARG A 44 3.54 -14.73 -12.96
C ARG A 44 4.18 -14.73 -11.56
N ILE A 45 3.65 -14.04 -10.55
CA ILE A 45 4.33 -13.93 -9.24
C ILE A 45 3.50 -14.40 -8.05
N LEU A 46 2.17 -14.47 -8.15
CA LEU A 46 1.33 -14.89 -7.02
C LEU A 46 1.19 -16.43 -6.87
N SER A 47 1.76 -17.24 -7.75
CA SER A 47 1.83 -18.70 -7.55
C SER A 47 3.02 -19.16 -6.69
N ARG A 48 3.84 -18.25 -6.15
CA ARG A 48 5.04 -18.63 -5.38
C ARG A 48 5.31 -17.87 -4.08
N SER A 49 4.43 -16.97 -3.64
CA SER A 49 4.68 -16.21 -2.39
C SER A 49 4.11 -16.88 -1.14
N ILE A 50 4.38 -18.18 -0.97
CA ILE A 50 4.40 -18.83 0.36
C ILE A 50 5.83 -18.82 0.95
N LEU A 51 6.84 -18.33 0.24
CA LEU A 51 8.21 -18.26 0.76
C LEU A 51 8.82 -16.88 0.53
N GLY A 52 9.26 -16.26 1.64
CA GLY A 52 9.75 -14.89 1.71
C GLY A 52 10.85 -14.57 0.70
N HIS A 53 10.53 -13.68 -0.24
CA HIS A 53 11.53 -12.93 -1.02
C HIS A 53 11.48 -11.45 -0.62
N PRO A 54 12.60 -10.89 -0.12
CA PRO A 54 12.69 -9.49 0.28
C PRO A 54 12.88 -8.64 -0.97
N GLY A 55 11.82 -8.05 -1.52
CA GLY A 55 12.04 -7.02 -2.54
C GLY A 55 10.83 -6.49 -3.30
N LEU A 56 9.82 -7.30 -3.60
CA LEU A 56 8.79 -6.91 -4.58
C LEU A 56 7.36 -7.40 -4.25
N SER A 57 7.13 -7.90 -3.03
CA SER A 57 5.78 -8.25 -2.61
C SER A 57 5.00 -6.98 -2.33
N LEU A 58 3.80 -6.86 -2.93
CA LEU A 58 2.76 -5.92 -2.55
C LEU A 58 2.63 -5.95 -1.03
N VAL A 59 3.25 -4.98 -0.33
CA VAL A 59 3.44 -5.11 1.11
C VAL A 59 2.08 -4.95 1.75
N THR A 60 1.46 -6.07 2.12
CA THR A 60 0.20 -6.07 2.85
C THR A 60 0.39 -5.20 4.09
N ARG A 61 -0.41 -4.14 4.21
CA ARG A 61 -0.24 -3.20 5.32
C ARG A 61 -1.53 -2.47 5.67
N GLY A 62 -1.66 -2.14 6.95
CA GLY A 62 -2.78 -1.36 7.49
C GLY A 62 -2.30 -0.13 8.25
N GLY A 63 -3.20 0.85 8.44
CA GLY A 63 -2.89 2.08 9.20
C GLY A 63 -1.82 2.98 8.58
N HIS A 64 -1.42 2.73 7.33
CA HIS A 64 -0.49 3.58 6.59
C HIS A 64 -1.22 4.80 6.02
N SER A 65 -0.45 5.79 5.56
CA SER A 65 -0.99 6.90 4.75
C SER A 65 -0.74 6.63 3.27
N VAL A 66 -1.65 7.11 2.41
CA VAL A 66 -1.53 7.06 0.94
C VAL A 66 -1.80 8.44 0.40
N ASN A 67 -0.91 8.93 -0.44
CA ASN A 67 -0.99 10.27 -1.02
C ASN A 67 -0.75 10.23 -2.53
N LEU A 68 -1.55 10.97 -3.29
CA LEU A 68 -1.37 11.11 -4.73
C LEU A 68 -0.40 12.27 -5.03
N LEU A 69 0.68 11.98 -5.74
CA LEU A 69 1.64 12.97 -6.26
C LEU A 69 1.79 12.76 -7.76
N GLY A 70 1.18 13.65 -8.56
CA GLY A 70 1.11 13.46 -10.01
C GLY A 70 0.42 12.13 -10.36
N ASN A 71 1.14 11.24 -11.03
CA ASN A 71 0.65 9.90 -11.39
C ASN A 71 1.17 8.79 -10.44
N CYS A 72 1.67 9.18 -9.26
CA CYS A 72 2.25 8.25 -8.31
C CYS A 72 1.47 8.23 -7.00
N LEU A 73 1.23 7.03 -6.45
CA LEU A 73 0.81 6.88 -5.06
C LEU A 73 2.05 6.75 -4.19
N VAL A 74 2.12 7.58 -3.16
CA VAL A 74 3.17 7.58 -2.14
C VAL A 74 2.60 7.01 -0.85
N ILE A 75 3.17 5.90 -0.38
CA ILE A 75 2.72 5.15 0.79
C ILE A 75 3.78 5.25 1.89
N PHE A 76 3.38 5.68 3.09
CA PHE A 76 4.28 5.77 4.23
C PHE A 76 3.75 5.04 5.47
N GLY A 77 4.65 4.32 6.13
CA GLY A 77 4.42 3.68 7.42
C GLY A 77 3.34 2.60 7.39
N GLY A 78 2.59 2.50 8.49
CA GLY A 78 1.62 1.44 8.76
C GLY A 78 2.23 0.27 9.51
N GLU A 79 1.59 -0.88 9.40
CA GLU A 79 2.02 -2.15 9.99
C GLU A 79 1.77 -3.26 8.98
N ASP A 80 2.62 -4.30 9.00
CA ASP A 80 2.48 -5.49 8.16
C ASP A 80 2.24 -6.74 9.00
N ALA A 81 2.03 -7.87 8.32
CA ALA A 81 1.69 -9.16 8.95
C ALA A 81 2.78 -9.73 9.87
N ARG A 82 3.92 -9.05 10.05
CA ARG A 82 4.92 -9.44 11.05
C ARG A 82 4.55 -8.97 12.45
N TRP A 83 3.61 -8.02 12.60
CA TRP A 83 3.08 -7.55 13.89
C TRP A 83 4.14 -7.15 14.95
N ASN A 84 5.38 -6.88 14.51
CA ASN A 84 6.50 -6.65 15.42
C ASN A 84 6.63 -5.17 15.78
N CYS A 85 6.60 -4.29 14.76
CA CYS A 85 6.84 -2.86 14.92
C CYS A 85 6.12 -2.04 13.83
N PRO A 86 5.70 -0.81 14.14
CA PRO A 86 5.25 0.14 13.12
C PRO A 86 6.35 0.44 12.09
N LEU A 87 5.96 0.54 10.82
CA LEU A 87 6.84 0.81 9.71
C LEU A 87 7.15 2.31 9.59
N ASN A 88 8.34 2.63 9.08
CA ASN A 88 8.75 3.97 8.64
C ASN A 88 9.27 3.98 7.20
N ASP A 89 8.94 2.96 6.42
CA ASP A 89 9.36 2.86 5.02
C ASP A 89 8.46 3.68 4.10
N LEU A 90 9.02 4.06 2.94
CA LEU A 90 8.34 4.78 1.88
C LEU A 90 8.29 3.91 0.62
N HIS A 91 7.10 3.76 0.05
CA HIS A 91 6.89 3.08 -1.23
C HIS A 91 6.19 4.01 -2.21
N VAL A 92 6.53 3.88 -3.48
CA VAL A 92 5.93 4.64 -4.56
C VAL A 92 5.42 3.68 -5.63
N LEU A 93 4.13 3.77 -5.94
CA LEU A 93 3.52 3.10 -7.08
C LEU A 93 3.29 4.12 -8.19
N ASP A 94 3.95 3.92 -9.32
CA ASP A 94 3.63 4.63 -10.55
C ASP A 94 2.37 4.02 -11.18
N LEU A 95 1.32 4.82 -11.34
CA LEU A 95 0.01 4.37 -11.85
C LEU A 95 0.02 4.14 -13.37
N VAL A 96 0.97 4.73 -14.10
CA VAL A 96 1.13 4.53 -15.55
C VAL A 96 1.87 3.23 -15.81
N SER A 97 3.07 3.08 -15.22
CA SER A 97 3.89 1.88 -15.43
C SER A 97 3.48 0.69 -14.57
N ARG A 98 2.64 0.91 -13.55
CA ARG A 98 2.19 -0.08 -12.55
C ARG A 98 3.35 -0.74 -11.80
N LYS A 99 4.44 0.01 -11.60
CA LYS A 99 5.63 -0.48 -10.90
C LYS A 99 5.76 0.14 -9.52
N TRP A 100 6.07 -0.73 -8.56
CA TRP A 100 6.45 -0.34 -7.21
C TRP A 100 7.94 0.00 -7.15
N SER A 101 8.28 0.98 -6.33
CA SER A 101 9.66 1.37 -6.07
C SER A 101 9.82 1.86 -4.63
N LYS A 102 11.05 1.76 -4.11
CA LYS A 102 11.47 2.39 -2.86
C LYS A 102 12.40 3.54 -3.20
N PRO A 103 11.94 4.80 -3.10
CA PRO A 103 12.78 5.94 -3.44
C PRO A 103 13.91 6.10 -2.41
N LEU A 104 15.05 6.60 -2.87
CA LEU A 104 16.11 7.05 -1.97
C LEU A 104 15.71 8.40 -1.36
N VAL A 105 15.49 8.44 -0.05
CA VAL A 105 15.13 9.65 0.70
C VAL A 105 16.32 10.08 1.56
N ARG A 106 16.55 11.40 1.64
CA ARG A 106 17.63 12.00 2.45
C ARG A 106 17.09 12.54 3.77
N GLY A 107 17.96 12.59 4.77
CA GLY A 107 17.63 13.05 6.13
C GLY A 107 17.23 11.91 7.06
N VAL A 108 16.84 12.25 8.29
CA VAL A 108 16.38 11.27 9.29
C VAL A 108 14.88 11.03 9.07
N PRO A 109 14.44 9.79 8.78
CA PRO A 109 13.02 9.50 8.62
C PRO A 109 12.29 9.64 9.96
N PRO A 110 10.98 9.96 9.95
CA PRO A 110 10.17 9.88 11.15
C PRO A 110 10.21 8.46 11.76
N ALA A 111 10.05 8.35 13.08
CA ALA A 111 9.84 7.05 13.74
C ALA A 111 8.63 6.32 13.13
N GLY A 112 8.69 4.98 13.16
CA GLY A 112 7.63 4.12 12.64
C GLY A 112 6.28 4.45 13.25
N ARG A 113 5.22 4.46 12.43
CA ARG A 113 3.89 4.89 12.85
C ARG A 113 2.79 4.29 12.00
N LEU A 114 1.63 4.12 12.62
CA LEU A 114 0.37 3.73 12.01
C LEU A 114 -0.76 4.64 12.54
N HIS A 115 -1.92 4.61 11.89
CA HIS A 115 -3.08 5.46 12.19
C HIS A 115 -2.79 6.96 12.13
N HIS A 116 -1.85 7.35 11.29
CA HIS A 116 -1.44 8.74 11.10
C HIS A 116 -2.05 9.33 9.82
N ALA A 117 -2.07 10.65 9.73
CA ALA A 117 -2.38 11.37 8.50
C ALA A 117 -1.09 11.91 7.87
N ALA A 118 -1.08 12.04 6.55
CA ALA A 118 -0.03 12.70 5.79
C ALA A 118 -0.64 13.42 4.59
N THR A 119 -0.03 14.51 4.16
CA THR A 119 -0.39 15.24 2.94
C THR A 119 0.88 15.57 2.16
N VAL A 120 0.72 15.84 0.86
CA VAL A 120 1.84 16.18 -0.02
C VAL A 120 2.15 17.66 0.10
N HIS A 121 3.42 18.00 0.33
CA HIS A 121 3.94 19.35 0.20
C HIS A 121 4.91 19.41 -0.97
N THR A 122 4.49 20.06 -2.05
CA THR A 122 5.38 20.48 -3.13
C THR A 122 5.72 21.95 -2.91
N ALA A 123 6.94 22.24 -2.48
CA ALA A 123 7.39 23.63 -2.44
C ALA A 123 7.30 24.19 -3.87
N ARG A 124 6.44 25.20 -4.07
CA ARG A 124 6.44 25.98 -5.30
C ARG A 124 7.78 26.73 -5.33
N ARG A 125 8.56 26.51 -6.39
CA ARG A 125 9.63 27.45 -6.75
C ARG A 125 9.00 28.65 -7.44
#